data_AF-R0I4X5-F1
#
_entry.id   AF-R0I4X5-F1
#
_cell.length_a   1.000
_cell.length_b   1.000
_cell.length_c   1.000
_cell.angle_alpha   90.00
_cell.angle_beta   90.00
_cell.angle_gamma   90.00
#
_symmetry.space_group_name_H-M   'P 1'
#
loop_
_entity.id
_entity.type
_entity.pdbx_description
1 polymer ?
#
loop_
_entity_poly.entity_id
_entity_poly.type
_entity_poly.pdbx_seq_one_letter_code
_entity_poly.pdbx_strand_id
1 'polypeptide(L)'
;MARIKPQALLNQSKKKKTPSRISISTIIVCNLVVALVILSLVTTYRNRSQRFDTNAASEQKSYDLPGYADINTSKGLITVELFKEGSPEAVDKFLDLCQKDHFKGMPFHRVIKNYLVQAGHSPSSIPVEEWTAKGKLRGRLHTSPKHEAFMLGTPKTKGNNKDFDLLITTAPIPDLNDQLIVFGRVLKGEDVVQV
;
A
#
# COMPACT_ATOMS: atom_id res chain seq x y z
N MET A 1 -28.77 -38.78 71.27
CA MET A 1 -29.26 -39.09 69.91
C MET A 1 -30.56 -38.33 69.65
N ALA A 2 -30.51 -37.22 68.91
CA ALA A 2 -31.70 -36.41 68.61
C ALA A 2 -32.29 -36.83 67.25
N ARG A 3 -33.54 -37.30 67.25
CA ARG A 3 -34.33 -37.61 66.04
C ARG A 3 -34.88 -36.31 65.47
N ILE A 4 -34.30 -35.82 64.37
CA ILE A 4 -34.81 -34.68 63.62
C ILE A 4 -36.11 -35.12 62.92
N LYS A 5 -37.22 -34.43 63.21
CA LYS A 5 -38.54 -34.68 62.57
C LYS A 5 -38.41 -34.51 61.04
N PRO A 6 -38.93 -35.46 60.23
CA PRO A 6 -38.83 -35.42 58.76
C PRO A 6 -39.59 -34.26 58.10
N GLN A 7 -40.35 -33.47 58.87
CA GLN A 7 -41.15 -32.38 58.35
C GLN A 7 -40.34 -31.10 58.03
N ALA A 8 -39.15 -30.94 58.62
CA ALA A 8 -38.27 -29.80 58.31
C ALA A 8 -37.65 -29.91 56.90
N LEU A 9 -37.41 -31.13 56.42
CA LEU A 9 -36.86 -31.39 55.08
C LEU A 9 -37.92 -31.24 53.97
N LEU A 10 -39.18 -31.55 54.27
CA LEU A 10 -40.29 -31.40 53.32
C LEU A 10 -40.64 -29.94 53.02
N ASN A 11 -40.43 -29.02 53.97
CA ASN A 11 -40.64 -27.59 53.75
C ASN A 11 -39.50 -26.90 52.99
N GLN A 12 -38.30 -27.49 52.93
CA GLN A 12 -37.20 -26.95 52.12
C GLN A 12 -37.32 -27.33 50.63
N SER A 13 -38.03 -28.42 50.30
CA SER A 13 -38.22 -28.87 48.92
C SER A 13 -39.20 -28.02 48.10
N LYS A 14 -40.12 -27.29 48.75
CA LYS A 14 -41.10 -26.42 48.08
C LYS A 14 -40.58 -25.05 47.67
N LYS A 15 -39.27 -24.79 47.77
CA LYS A 15 -38.63 -23.57 47.27
C LYS A 15 -37.90 -23.80 45.95
N LYS A 16 -38.49 -24.58 45.03
CA LYS A 16 -38.06 -24.56 43.63
C LYS A 16 -38.46 -23.19 43.06
N LYS A 17 -37.48 -22.30 42.89
CA LYS A 17 -37.59 -21.10 42.05
C LYS A 17 -38.15 -21.55 40.70
N THR A 18 -39.41 -21.21 40.45
CA THR A 18 -40.00 -21.27 39.12
C THR A 18 -39.08 -20.52 38.16
N PRO A 19 -38.81 -21.05 36.95
CA PRO A 19 -38.08 -20.29 35.96
C PRO A 19 -38.90 -19.02 35.71
N SER A 20 -38.30 -17.86 35.95
CA SER A 20 -38.94 -16.57 35.72
C SER A 20 -39.44 -16.57 34.28
N ARG A 21 -40.77 -16.53 34.09
CA ARG A 21 -41.38 -16.36 32.77
C ARG A 21 -40.77 -15.09 32.19
N ILE A 22 -39.99 -15.23 31.13
CA ILE A 22 -39.36 -14.10 30.45
C ILE A 22 -40.50 -13.17 30.03
N SER A 23 -40.51 -11.96 30.60
CA SER A 23 -41.56 -10.99 30.28
C SER A 23 -41.53 -10.67 28.80
N ILE A 24 -42.69 -10.50 28.18
CA ILE A 24 -42.81 -10.10 26.77
C ILE A 24 -42.00 -8.81 26.51
N SER A 25 -41.98 -7.90 27.49
CA SER A 25 -41.14 -6.70 27.45
C SER A 25 -39.65 -7.02 27.35
N THR A 26 -39.16 -8.04 28.06
CA THR A 26 -37.76 -8.48 27.99
C THR A 26 -37.43 -9.07 26.62
N ILE A 27 -38.35 -9.80 26.00
CA ILE A 27 -38.17 -10.35 24.65
C ILE A 27 -38.09 -9.23 23.62
N ILE A 28 -38.95 -8.22 23.73
CA ILE A 28 -38.95 -7.04 22.84
C ILE A 28 -37.64 -6.25 22.98
N VAL A 29 -37.21 -6.00 24.21
CA VAL A 29 -35.94 -5.30 24.49
C VAL A 29 -34.75 -6.08 23.94
N CYS A 30 -34.73 -7.41 24.11
CA CYS A 30 -33.63 -8.24 23.61
C CYS A 30 -33.54 -8.20 22.07
N ASN A 31 -34.68 -8.26 21.37
CA ASN A 31 -34.72 -8.12 19.91
C ASN A 31 -34.25 -6.74 19.44
N LEU A 32 -34.62 -5.67 20.15
CA LEU A 32 -34.14 -4.31 19.85
C LEU A 32 -32.63 -4.18 20.03
N VAL A 33 -32.07 -4.75 21.10
CA VAL A 33 -30.62 -4.74 21.33
C VAL A 33 -29.88 -5.52 20.25
N VAL A 34 -30.39 -6.70 19.87
CA VAL A 34 -29.82 -7.49 18.77
C VAL A 34 -29.87 -6.72 17.45
N ALA A 35 -31.00 -6.05 17.15
CA ALA A 35 -31.13 -5.22 15.95
C ALA A 35 -30.14 -4.05 15.95
N LEU A 36 -29.92 -3.38 17.08
CA LEU A 36 -28.92 -2.31 17.21
C LEU A 36 -27.49 -2.81 17.05
N VAL A 37 -27.16 -3.99 17.58
CA VAL A 37 -25.85 -4.63 17.40
C VAL A 37 -25.63 -5.00 15.94
N ILE A 38 -26.62 -5.61 15.28
CA ILE A 38 -26.56 -5.91 13.84
C ILE A 38 -26.41 -4.61 13.04
N LEU A 39 -27.18 -3.57 13.37
CA LEU A 39 -27.07 -2.28 12.69
C LEU A 39 -25.66 -1.68 12.88
N SER A 40 -25.09 -1.75 14.08
CA SER A 40 -23.73 -1.27 14.35
C SER A 40 -22.66 -2.08 13.63
N LEU A 41 -22.84 -3.39 13.51
CA LEU A 41 -21.97 -4.27 12.73
C LEU A 41 -22.09 -3.97 11.24
N VAL A 42 -23.31 -3.73 10.75
CA VAL A 42 -23.58 -3.36 9.36
C VAL A 42 -23.03 -1.97 9.06
N THR A 43 -23.17 -0.97 9.93
CA THR A 43 -22.57 0.36 9.72
C THR A 43 -21.06 0.30 9.77
N THR A 44 -20.48 -0.46 10.70
CA THR A 44 -19.02 -0.67 10.78
C THR A 44 -18.50 -1.46 9.58
N TYR A 45 -19.23 -2.48 9.12
CA TYR A 45 -18.93 -3.25 7.93
C TYR A 45 -19.05 -2.41 6.66
N ARG A 46 -20.08 -1.58 6.53
CA ARG A 46 -20.25 -0.64 5.40
C ARG A 46 -19.18 0.45 5.40
N ASN A 47 -18.78 0.97 6.56
CA ASN A 47 -17.68 1.94 6.65
C ASN A 47 -16.32 1.28 6.33
N ARG A 48 -16.11 0.02 6.74
CA ARG A 48 -14.92 -0.77 6.38
C ARG A 48 -14.93 -1.18 4.90
N SER A 49 -16.10 -1.51 4.34
CA SER A 49 -16.32 -1.73 2.92
C SER A 49 -16.03 -0.45 2.18
N GLN A 50 -16.54 0.71 2.60
CA GLN A 50 -16.17 1.98 1.99
C GLN A 50 -14.67 2.27 2.05
N ARG A 51 -13.90 1.85 3.07
CA ARG A 51 -12.42 1.94 3.04
C ARG A 51 -11.75 0.96 2.08
N PHE A 52 -12.39 -0.18 1.83
CA PHE A 52 -11.92 -1.17 0.84
C PHE A 52 -12.34 -0.78 -0.57
N ASP A 53 -13.55 -0.27 -0.75
CA ASP A 53 -14.15 0.23 -1.99
C ASP A 53 -13.58 1.62 -2.35
N THR A 54 -13.15 2.46 -1.40
CA THR A 54 -12.35 3.66 -1.75
C THR A 54 -10.95 3.30 -2.23
N ASN A 55 -10.48 2.08 -1.94
CA ASN A 55 -9.19 1.56 -2.42
C ASN A 55 -9.35 0.53 -3.57
N ALA A 56 -10.58 0.07 -3.87
CA ALA A 56 -10.89 -0.95 -4.88
C ALA A 56 -11.92 -0.50 -5.92
N ALA A 57 -12.55 0.66 -5.72
CA ALA A 57 -13.32 1.41 -6.71
C ALA A 57 -12.60 2.73 -6.98
N SER A 58 -11.34 2.64 -7.43
CA SER A 58 -11.01 3.40 -8.63
C SER A 58 -11.94 2.85 -9.71
N GLU A 59 -13.07 3.51 -9.93
CA GLU A 59 -13.77 3.43 -11.20
C GLU A 59 -12.69 3.39 -12.28
N GLN A 60 -12.73 2.38 -13.14
CA GLN A 60 -11.99 2.40 -14.40
C GLN A 60 -12.55 3.56 -15.23
N LYS A 61 -12.27 4.81 -14.84
CA LYS A 61 -12.08 5.85 -15.82
C LYS A 61 -10.86 5.39 -16.61
N SER A 62 -11.14 4.79 -17.75
CA SER A 62 -10.21 4.70 -18.87
C SER A 62 -9.88 6.13 -19.28
N TYR A 63 -9.07 6.80 -18.49
CA TYR A 63 -8.26 7.88 -19.00
C TYR A 63 -7.37 7.20 -20.05
N ASP A 64 -7.46 7.66 -21.29
CA ASP A 64 -6.45 7.40 -22.34
C ASP A 64 -5.14 8.07 -21.89
N LEU A 65 -4.56 7.54 -20.82
CA LEU A 65 -3.32 8.04 -20.25
C LEU A 65 -2.24 7.56 -21.20
N PRO A 66 -1.34 8.46 -21.60
CA PRO A 66 -0.29 8.09 -22.51
C PRO A 66 0.52 6.97 -21.84
N GLY A 67 0.59 5.82 -22.51
CA GLY A 67 1.45 4.71 -22.08
C GLY A 67 2.94 5.06 -22.08
N TYR A 68 3.28 6.27 -22.55
CA TYR A 68 4.63 6.79 -22.66
C TYR A 68 4.72 8.22 -22.13
N ALA A 69 5.89 8.59 -21.62
CA ALA A 69 6.21 9.95 -21.25
C ALA A 69 7.58 10.34 -21.81
N ASP A 70 7.72 11.60 -22.22
CA ASP A 70 8.98 12.16 -22.67
C ASP A 70 9.58 13.06 -21.59
N ILE A 71 10.79 12.70 -21.14
CA ILE A 71 11.55 13.41 -20.13
C ILE A 71 12.63 14.21 -20.84
N ASN A 72 12.46 15.53 -20.90
CA ASN A 72 13.44 16.44 -21.49
C ASN A 72 14.49 16.83 -20.46
N THR A 73 15.75 16.46 -20.71
CA THR A 73 16.88 16.76 -19.83
C THR A 73 17.90 17.65 -20.52
N SER A 74 18.83 18.24 -19.75
CA SER A 74 19.94 19.02 -20.32
C SER A 74 20.92 18.18 -21.16
N LYS A 75 20.86 16.85 -21.06
CA LYS A 75 21.71 15.91 -21.80
C LYS A 75 21.01 15.31 -23.03
N GLY A 76 19.70 15.44 -23.13
CA GLY A 76 18.91 14.87 -24.21
C GLY A 76 17.50 14.47 -23.79
N LEU A 77 16.74 13.94 -24.75
CA LEU A 77 15.39 13.44 -24.55
C LEU A 77 15.42 11.97 -24.15
N ILE A 78 14.65 11.60 -23.12
CA ILE A 78 14.46 10.22 -22.70
C ILE A 78 12.97 9.89 -22.84
N THR A 79 12.64 8.88 -23.65
CA THR A 79 11.26 8.39 -23.77
C THR A 79 11.09 7.16 -22.89
N VAL A 80 10.06 7.16 -22.06
CA VAL A 80 9.78 6.10 -21.08
C VAL A 80 8.39 5.52 -21.30
N GLU A 81 8.23 4.22 -21.10
CA GLU A 81 6.96 3.51 -21.04
C GLU A 81 6.51 3.38 -19.58
N LEU A 82 5.22 3.55 -19.33
CA LEU A 82 4.61 3.51 -18.01
C LEU A 82 3.78 2.23 -17.83
N PHE A 83 4.04 1.51 -16.75
CA PHE A 83 3.39 0.24 -16.41
C PHE A 83 2.21 0.44 -15.48
N LYS A 84 1.11 1.00 -16.03
CA LYS A 84 -0.09 1.27 -15.23
C LYS A 84 -0.69 0.01 -14.59
N GLU A 85 -0.69 -1.11 -15.30
CA GLU A 85 -1.22 -2.38 -14.78
C GLU A 85 -0.42 -2.91 -13.59
N GLY A 86 0.90 -2.68 -13.56
CA GLY A 86 1.77 -3.17 -12.50
C GLY A 86 1.86 -2.25 -11.28
N SER A 87 1.71 -0.94 -11.45
CA SER A 87 1.87 0.06 -10.38
C SER A 87 1.00 1.30 -10.61
N PRO A 88 -0.34 1.18 -10.57
CA PRO A 88 -1.25 2.25 -10.96
C PRO A 88 -1.11 3.50 -10.09
N GLU A 89 -0.96 3.35 -8.78
CA GLU A 89 -0.80 4.46 -7.84
C GLU A 89 0.46 5.30 -8.13
N ALA A 90 1.57 4.64 -8.49
CA ALA A 90 2.82 5.31 -8.79
C ALA A 90 2.75 6.04 -10.14
N VAL A 91 2.12 5.41 -11.14
CA VAL A 91 1.90 6.03 -12.46
C VAL A 91 0.99 7.24 -12.35
N ASP A 92 -0.16 7.11 -11.65
CA ASP A 92 -1.10 8.21 -11.50
C ASP A 92 -0.48 9.39 -10.74
N LYS A 93 0.32 9.11 -9.69
CA LYS A 93 1.07 10.14 -8.96
C LYS A 93 2.14 10.81 -9.84
N PHE A 94 2.89 10.03 -10.62
CA PHE A 94 3.88 10.56 -11.57
C PHE A 94 3.22 11.50 -12.59
N LEU A 95 2.10 11.10 -13.17
CA LEU A 95 1.36 11.91 -14.16
C LEU A 95 0.79 13.18 -13.55
N ASP A 96 0.23 13.13 -12.34
CA ASP A 96 -0.25 14.31 -11.60
C ASP A 96 0.89 15.32 -11.33
N LEU A 97 2.08 14.83 -10.98
CA LEU A 97 3.26 15.67 -10.77
C LEU A 97 3.79 16.26 -12.08
N CYS A 98 3.78 15.51 -13.17
CA CYS A 98 4.12 16.01 -14.51
C CYS A 98 3.18 17.13 -14.94
N GLN A 99 1.87 16.99 -14.72
CA GLN A 99 0.88 18.04 -15.05
C GLN A 99 1.06 19.31 -14.22
N LYS A 100 1.64 19.20 -13.02
CA LYS A 100 1.93 20.32 -12.12
C LYS A 100 3.31 20.94 -12.36
N ASP A 101 3.99 20.60 -13.45
CA ASP A 101 5.37 21.03 -13.75
C ASP A 101 6.36 20.71 -12.61
N HIS A 102 6.08 19.72 -11.76
CA HIS A 102 6.89 19.43 -10.55
C HIS A 102 8.35 19.10 -10.87
N PHE A 103 8.59 18.39 -11.98
CA PHE A 103 9.93 17.99 -12.40
C PHE A 103 10.67 19.06 -13.21
N LYS A 104 10.02 20.18 -13.54
CA LYS A 104 10.60 21.21 -14.40
C LYS A 104 11.72 21.96 -13.66
N GLY A 105 12.93 21.89 -14.20
CA GLY A 105 14.12 22.47 -13.57
C GLY A 105 14.67 21.66 -12.39
N MET A 106 14.15 20.45 -12.16
CA MET A 106 14.64 19.56 -11.12
C MET A 106 15.99 18.94 -11.54
N PRO A 107 17.05 19.08 -10.74
CA PRO A 107 18.33 18.48 -11.06
C PRO A 107 18.36 16.99 -10.70
N PHE A 108 19.22 16.24 -11.39
CA PHE A 108 19.61 14.90 -10.97
C PHE A 108 20.64 15.03 -9.84
N HIS A 109 20.19 14.87 -8.60
CA HIS A 109 21.05 15.03 -7.43
C HIS A 109 22.08 13.92 -7.26
N ARG A 110 21.82 12.73 -7.83
CA ARG A 110 22.71 11.58 -7.69
C ARG A 110 22.75 10.76 -8.98
N VAL A 111 23.96 10.53 -9.47
CA VAL A 111 24.25 9.68 -10.63
C VAL A 111 25.34 8.71 -10.21
N ILE A 112 24.99 7.43 -10.06
CA ILE A 112 25.92 6.34 -9.76
C ILE A 112 26.03 5.50 -11.04
N LYS A 113 27.22 5.53 -11.66
CA LYS A 113 27.50 4.79 -12.89
C LYS A 113 27.22 3.29 -12.70
N ASN A 114 26.55 2.68 -13.68
CA ASN A 114 26.16 1.26 -13.68
C ASN A 114 25.34 0.85 -12.45
N TYR A 115 24.54 1.77 -11.93
CA TYR A 115 23.68 1.51 -10.79
C TYR A 115 22.39 2.33 -10.92
N LEU A 116 22.41 3.60 -10.54
CA LEU A 116 21.18 4.36 -10.28
C LEU A 116 21.37 5.86 -10.55
N VAL A 117 20.38 6.44 -11.21
CA VAL A 117 20.19 7.88 -11.35
C VAL A 117 18.97 8.28 -10.53
N GLN A 118 19.08 9.36 -9.78
CA GLN A 118 18.02 9.88 -8.92
C GLN A 118 17.78 11.36 -9.19
N ALA A 119 16.52 11.69 -9.50
CA ALA A 119 15.97 13.04 -9.54
C ALA A 119 14.92 13.21 -8.44
N GLY A 120 14.83 14.40 -7.86
CA GLY A 120 13.94 14.68 -6.73
C GLY A 120 14.21 16.06 -6.14
N HIS A 121 13.44 16.47 -5.13
CA HIS A 121 13.64 17.75 -4.45
C HIS A 121 14.77 17.69 -3.40
N SER A 122 15.03 16.51 -2.87
CA SER A 122 16.06 16.27 -1.85
C SER A 122 16.86 15.04 -2.24
N PRO A 123 18.17 14.98 -1.94
CA PRO A 123 18.85 13.70 -1.88
C PRO A 123 18.13 12.91 -0.78
N SER A 124 17.21 12.00 -1.15
CA SER A 124 16.58 11.20 -0.11
C SER A 124 17.66 10.50 0.70
N SER A 125 17.44 10.41 2.02
CA SER A 125 18.26 9.69 3.00
C SER A 125 18.25 8.17 2.78
N ILE A 126 18.11 7.77 1.53
CA ILE A 126 18.39 6.45 1.00
C ILE A 126 19.86 6.12 1.33
N PRO A 127 20.12 5.16 2.24
CA PRO A 127 21.48 4.79 2.65
C PRO A 127 22.16 4.00 1.53
N VAL A 128 22.72 4.71 0.54
CA VAL A 128 23.43 4.09 -0.59
C VAL A 128 24.63 3.26 -0.15
N GLU A 129 25.27 3.58 0.97
CA GLU A 129 26.38 2.75 1.48
C GLU A 129 25.91 1.34 1.88
N GLU A 130 24.73 1.23 2.50
CA GLU A 130 24.13 -0.07 2.83
C GLU A 130 23.69 -0.80 1.55
N TRP A 131 23.22 -0.07 0.54
CA TRP A 131 22.67 -0.65 -0.70
C TRP A 131 23.74 -1.06 -1.71
N THR A 132 24.82 -0.27 -1.81
CA THR A 132 25.99 -0.59 -2.64
C THR A 132 26.78 -1.75 -2.02
N ALA A 133 26.89 -1.80 -0.69
CA ALA A 133 27.54 -2.91 0.02
C ALA A 133 26.72 -4.21 -0.07
N LYS A 134 25.39 -4.16 0.06
CA LYS A 134 24.50 -5.32 -0.12
C LYS A 134 24.46 -5.81 -1.58
N GLY A 135 24.42 -4.89 -2.54
CA GLY A 135 24.51 -5.14 -3.98
C GLY A 135 25.73 -5.99 -4.38
N LYS A 136 26.88 -5.70 -3.75
CA LYS A 136 28.13 -6.43 -3.99
C LYS A 136 28.15 -7.85 -3.38
N LEU A 137 27.31 -8.12 -2.39
CA LEU A 137 27.35 -9.36 -1.60
C LEU A 137 26.38 -10.45 -2.11
N ARG A 138 25.41 -10.12 -2.96
CA ARG A 138 24.32 -11.03 -3.36
C ARG A 138 24.12 -11.19 -4.87
N GLY A 139 25.18 -11.08 -5.66
CA GLY A 139 25.14 -11.28 -7.13
C GLY A 139 24.78 -12.68 -7.65
N ARG A 140 23.99 -13.49 -6.93
CA ARG A 140 23.68 -14.88 -7.32
C ARG A 140 22.31 -15.40 -6.85
N LEU A 141 21.22 -14.65 -7.01
CA LEU A 141 19.88 -15.26 -6.94
C LEU A 141 18.92 -14.74 -8.02
N HIS A 142 18.53 -15.70 -8.87
CA HIS A 142 17.32 -15.86 -9.69
C HIS A 142 16.68 -14.65 -10.39
N THR A 143 16.76 -14.73 -11.73
CA THR A 143 16.13 -13.92 -12.76
C THR A 143 14.61 -13.83 -12.60
N SER A 144 14.12 -12.65 -12.24
CA SER A 144 12.73 -12.21 -12.44
C SER A 144 12.76 -11.05 -13.45
N PRO A 145 11.72 -10.78 -14.25
CA PRO A 145 11.69 -9.66 -15.21
C PRO A 145 11.89 -8.25 -14.58
N LYS A 146 11.93 -8.14 -13.24
CA LYS A 146 12.34 -6.93 -12.51
C LYS A 146 13.86 -6.65 -12.51
N HIS A 147 14.64 -7.41 -13.27
CA HIS A 147 16.12 -7.35 -13.27
C HIS A 147 16.68 -6.71 -14.54
N GLU A 148 15.90 -5.91 -15.26
CA GLU A 148 16.39 -5.24 -16.46
C GLU A 148 16.98 -3.87 -16.11
N ALA A 149 17.98 -3.45 -16.88
CA ALA A 149 18.49 -2.08 -16.80
C ALA A 149 17.42 -1.10 -17.30
N PHE A 150 17.60 0.19 -17.00
CA PHE A 150 16.74 1.27 -17.48
C PHE A 150 15.29 1.20 -17.00
N MET A 151 15.09 0.68 -15.79
CA MET A 151 13.78 0.68 -15.14
C MET A 151 13.56 2.00 -14.42
N LEU A 152 12.34 2.52 -14.53
CA LEU A 152 11.86 3.69 -13.79
C LEU A 152 11.17 3.25 -12.52
N GLY A 153 11.50 3.91 -11.42
CA GLY A 153 10.87 3.65 -10.14
C GLY A 153 10.85 4.82 -9.19
N THR A 154 10.20 4.61 -8.05
CA THR A 154 10.15 5.55 -6.94
C THR A 154 10.36 4.77 -5.64
N PRO A 155 11.06 5.33 -4.63
CA PRO A 155 11.30 4.59 -3.39
C PRO A 155 9.99 4.31 -2.65
N LYS A 156 9.92 3.17 -1.95
CA LYS A 156 8.81 2.86 -1.04
C LYS A 156 8.91 3.71 0.21
N THR A 157 8.36 4.91 0.17
CA THR A 157 8.33 5.80 1.34
C THR A 157 7.29 5.30 2.36
N LYS A 158 7.70 5.07 3.62
CA LYS A 158 6.80 4.72 4.74
C LYS A 158 6.15 5.95 5.40
N GLY A 159 6.20 7.13 4.79
CA GLY A 159 5.76 8.38 5.41
C GLY A 159 5.46 9.50 4.41
N ASN A 160 4.81 10.55 4.92
CA ASN A 160 4.21 11.73 4.25
C ASN A 160 4.35 11.83 2.72
N ASN A 161 3.22 11.71 2.04
CA ASN A 161 3.01 11.61 0.59
C ASN A 161 3.56 12.74 -0.32
N LYS A 162 4.29 13.73 0.22
CA LYS A 162 4.62 14.96 -0.52
C LYS A 162 5.83 14.85 -1.43
N ASP A 163 6.81 14.03 -1.08
CA ASP A 163 8.04 13.93 -1.87
C ASP A 163 7.96 12.71 -2.81
N PHE A 164 8.17 12.94 -4.10
CA PHE A 164 8.28 11.89 -5.12
C PHE A 164 9.66 11.98 -5.76
N ASP A 165 10.49 10.99 -5.47
CA ASP A 165 11.78 10.85 -6.11
C ASP A 165 11.64 9.94 -7.33
N LEU A 166 12.15 10.40 -8.46
CA LEU A 166 12.27 9.64 -9.69
C LEU A 166 13.62 8.93 -9.71
N LEU A 167 13.59 7.60 -9.82
CA LEU A 167 14.75 6.74 -9.88
C LEU A 167 14.80 6.07 -11.26
N ILE A 168 15.98 6.06 -11.89
CA ILE A 168 16.23 5.36 -13.15
C ILE A 168 17.42 4.42 -12.92
N THR A 169 17.22 3.11 -13.08
CA THR A 169 18.32 2.14 -12.96
C THR A 169 19.16 2.15 -14.24
N THR A 170 20.47 2.00 -14.14
CA THR A 170 21.36 1.84 -15.31
C THR A 170 21.95 0.43 -15.42
N ALA A 171 21.66 -0.42 -14.45
CA ALA A 171 22.02 -1.83 -14.43
C ALA A 171 20.92 -2.65 -13.75
N PRO A 172 20.92 -3.99 -13.92
CA PRO A 172 20.12 -4.90 -13.11
C PRO A 172 20.42 -4.73 -11.61
N ILE A 173 19.41 -4.43 -10.79
CA ILE A 173 19.61 -4.35 -9.33
C ILE A 173 18.59 -5.22 -8.58
N PRO A 174 18.87 -6.53 -8.42
CA PRO A 174 18.01 -7.47 -7.69
C PRO A 174 17.61 -6.98 -6.29
N ASP A 175 18.56 -6.38 -5.58
CA ASP A 175 18.40 -5.99 -4.18
C ASP A 175 17.47 -4.79 -3.96
N LEU A 176 17.16 -4.03 -5.02
CA LEU A 176 16.29 -2.85 -4.95
C LEU A 176 14.80 -3.19 -5.06
N ASN A 177 14.44 -4.41 -5.49
CA ASN A 177 13.06 -4.80 -5.76
C ASN A 177 12.11 -4.69 -4.56
N ASP A 178 12.63 -4.91 -3.35
CA ASP A 178 11.81 -4.87 -2.14
C ASP A 178 11.61 -3.44 -1.61
N GLN A 179 12.43 -2.49 -2.05
CA GLN A 179 12.42 -1.09 -1.58
C GLN A 179 12.03 -0.09 -2.67
N LEU A 180 11.92 -0.52 -3.93
CA LEU A 180 11.53 0.29 -5.08
C LEU A 180 10.15 -0.13 -5.59
N ILE A 181 9.34 0.85 -5.99
CA ILE A 181 8.15 0.62 -6.82
C ILE A 181 8.56 0.92 -8.25
N VAL A 182 8.68 -0.12 -9.08
CA VAL A 182 8.95 0.02 -10.51
C VAL A 182 7.64 0.32 -11.22
N PHE A 183 7.58 1.44 -11.92
CA PHE A 183 6.36 1.90 -12.59
C PHE A 183 6.57 2.18 -14.09
N GLY A 184 7.76 1.94 -14.63
CA GLY A 184 8.02 2.11 -16.06
C GLY A 184 9.40 1.62 -16.49
N ARG A 185 9.73 1.80 -17.76
CA ARG A 185 11.04 1.54 -18.36
C ARG A 185 11.42 2.59 -19.39
N VAL A 186 12.71 2.81 -19.61
CA VAL A 186 13.19 3.62 -20.74
C VAL A 186 13.01 2.82 -22.03
N LEU A 187 12.54 3.49 -23.07
CA LEU A 187 12.47 2.95 -24.44
C LEU A 187 13.49 3.59 -25.37
N LYS A 188 13.80 4.87 -25.16
CA LYS A 188 14.76 5.64 -25.97
C LYS A 188 15.54 6.60 -25.07
N GLY A 189 16.79 6.88 -25.43
CA GLY A 189 17.69 7.75 -24.65
C GLY A 189 18.47 7.00 -23.57
N GLU A 190 18.70 5.69 -23.73
CA GLU A 190 19.57 4.91 -22.83
C GLU A 190 20.98 5.49 -22.72
N ASP A 191 21.51 5.98 -23.84
CA ASP A 191 22.78 6.69 -23.93
C ASP A 191 22.76 7.98 -23.10
N VAL A 192 21.65 8.73 -23.10
CA VAL A 192 21.48 9.95 -22.30
C VAL A 192 21.53 9.66 -20.80
N VAL A 193 20.96 8.54 -20.36
CA VAL A 193 20.94 8.13 -18.94
C VAL A 193 22.32 7.67 -18.46
N GLN A 194 23.18 7.16 -19.35
CA GLN A 194 24.50 6.63 -19.00
C GLN A 194 25.63 7.67 -18.96
N VAL A 195 25.40 8.88 -19.47
CA VAL A 195 26.40 9.97 -19.60
C VAL A 195 26.58 10.77 -18.32
#